data_AF-A0A6G1ILU4-F1
#
_entry.id   AF-A0A6G1ILU4-F1
#
_cell.length_a   1.000
_cell.length_b   1.000
_cell.length_c   1.000
_cell.angle_alpha   90.00
_cell.angle_beta   90.00
_cell.angle_gamma   90.00
#
_symmetry.space_group_name_H-M   'P 1'
#
loop_
_entity.id
_entity.type
_entity.pdbx_description
1 polymer ?
#
loop_
_entity_poly.entity_id
_entity_poly.type
_entity_poly.pdbx_seq_one_letter_code
_entity_poly.pdbx_strand_id
1 'polypeptide(L)'
;MLRSPFLIFFVITIIELILFIMLLSLFACAYLDRFRTALWKDGGSKGWNSDPHQRVYFYANYREAPPIPLIWDESSTLCNLCIALLTFIFWIIRFNVNLLSGKSWDLYSTIMTNALYDGILIALWVYSATVQSSGDFSDPQHISLRPWYLDHACDLASPKNWSACATVKASYVFSVFAV
;
A
#
# COMPACT_ATOMS: atom_id res chain seq x y z
N MET A 1 -37.06 -10.64 16.40
CA MET A 1 -35.68 -11.05 16.71
C MET A 1 -34.78 -10.90 15.46
N LEU A 2 -34.60 -9.67 14.94
CA LEU A 2 -33.81 -9.39 13.72
C LEU A 2 -32.78 -8.25 13.90
N ARG A 3 -32.46 -7.87 15.14
CA ARG A 3 -31.66 -6.66 15.47
C ARG A 3 -30.15 -6.91 15.50
N SER A 4 -29.72 -8.16 15.74
CA SER A 4 -28.31 -8.55 15.86
C SER A 4 -27.51 -8.50 14.55
N PRO A 5 -27.98 -9.03 13.40
CA PRO A 5 -27.17 -9.08 12.18
C PRO A 5 -26.94 -7.69 11.56
N PHE A 6 -27.92 -6.79 11.67
CA PHE A 6 -27.81 -5.43 11.16
C PHE A 6 -26.78 -4.59 11.94
N LEU A 7 -26.73 -4.75 13.27
CA LEU A 7 -25.74 -4.07 14.11
C LEU A 7 -24.32 -4.55 13.75
N ILE A 8 -24.13 -5.86 13.60
CA ILE A 8 -22.83 -6.47 13.25
C ILE A 8 -22.37 -5.94 11.88
N PHE A 9 -23.25 -5.94 10.87
CA PHE A 9 -22.96 -5.37 9.56
C PHE A 9 -22.50 -3.91 9.66
N PHE A 10 -23.22 -3.08 10.43
CA PHE A 10 -22.90 -1.66 10.57
C PHE A 10 -21.53 -1.44 11.24
N VAL A 11 -21.23 -2.21 12.29
CA VAL A 11 -19.93 -2.14 12.99
C VAL A 11 -18.78 -2.55 12.07
N ILE A 12 -18.90 -3.68 11.37
CA ILE A 12 -17.88 -4.16 10.43
C ILE A 12 -17.65 -3.11 9.33
N THR A 13 -18.72 -2.57 8.77
CA THR A 13 -18.64 -1.61 7.67
C THR A 13 -18.01 -0.28 8.09
N ILE A 14 -18.19 0.15 9.36
CA ILE A 14 -17.48 1.30 9.93
C ILE A 14 -15.99 1.01 10.09
N ILE A 15 -15.63 -0.17 10.58
CA ILE A 15 -14.22 -0.56 10.74
C ILE A 15 -13.52 -0.58 9.38
N GLU A 16 -14.15 -1.16 8.36
CA GLU A 16 -13.68 -1.13 6.97
C GLU A 16 -13.49 0.32 6.49
N LEU A 17 -14.48 1.20 6.70
CA LEU A 17 -14.39 2.60 6.31
C LEU A 17 -13.22 3.33 6.95
N ILE A 18 -13.00 3.13 8.27
CA ILE A 18 -11.88 3.72 8.99
C ILE A 18 -10.56 3.24 8.39
N LEU A 19 -10.44 1.94 8.13
CA LEU A 19 -9.24 1.34 7.52
C LEU A 19 -8.96 1.96 6.14
N PHE A 20 -9.99 2.12 5.29
CA PHE A 20 -9.84 2.75 3.98
C PHE A 20 -9.43 4.21 4.06
N ILE A 21 -10.03 5.01 4.95
CA ILE A 21 -9.67 6.42 5.15
C ILE A 21 -8.21 6.52 5.60
N MET A 22 -7.78 5.65 6.51
CA MET A 22 -6.38 5.60 6.96
C MET A 22 -5.44 5.26 5.81
N LEU A 23 -5.69 4.19 5.06
CA LEU A 23 -4.85 3.78 3.94
C LEU A 23 -4.78 4.84 2.83
N LEU A 24 -5.92 5.42 2.47
CA LEU A 24 -5.99 6.51 1.50
C LEU A 24 -5.18 7.72 1.95
N SER A 25 -5.28 8.10 3.22
CA SER A 25 -4.52 9.23 3.78
C SER A 25 -3.01 8.95 3.74
N LEU A 26 -2.58 7.76 4.17
CA LEU A 26 -1.17 7.37 4.18
C LEU A 26 -0.58 7.36 2.77
N PHE A 27 -1.29 6.78 1.78
CA PHE A 27 -0.81 6.75 0.40
C PHE A 27 -0.85 8.13 -0.28
N ALA A 28 -1.85 8.97 0.02
CA ALA A 28 -1.90 10.33 -0.48
C ALA A 28 -0.71 11.15 0.04
N CYS A 29 -0.39 11.05 1.34
CA CYS A 29 0.79 11.66 1.93
C CYS A 29 2.08 11.13 1.28
N ALA A 30 2.20 9.82 1.12
CA ALA A 30 3.39 9.20 0.53
C ALA A 30 3.63 9.60 -0.93
N TYR A 31 2.56 9.75 -1.71
CA TYR A 31 2.63 10.20 -3.10
C TYR A 31 3.04 11.67 -3.21
N LEU A 32 2.44 12.56 -2.41
CA LEU A 32 2.70 14.00 -2.49
C LEU A 32 4.10 14.40 -1.98
N ASP A 33 4.56 13.81 -0.89
CA ASP A 33 5.79 14.23 -0.19
C ASP A 33 7.05 13.46 -0.65
N ARG A 34 6.94 12.73 -1.78
CA ARG A 34 8.04 12.00 -2.42
C ARG A 34 8.81 11.07 -1.47
N PHE A 35 8.13 10.47 -0.49
CA PHE A 35 8.73 9.62 0.54
C PHE A 35 9.62 8.52 -0.04
N ARG A 36 9.17 7.89 -1.14
CA ARG A 36 9.93 6.89 -1.89
C ARG A 36 11.34 7.36 -2.23
N THR A 37 11.47 8.56 -2.81
CA THR A 37 12.78 9.07 -3.25
C THR A 37 13.65 9.45 -2.05
N ALA A 38 13.04 9.99 -0.99
CA ALA A 38 13.76 10.36 0.23
C ALA A 38 14.32 9.12 0.95
N LEU A 39 13.52 8.07 1.08
CA LEU A 39 13.91 6.81 1.73
C LEU A 39 14.87 5.99 0.86
N TRP A 40 14.73 6.03 -0.48
CA TRP A 40 15.69 5.40 -1.39
C TRP A 40 17.09 6.01 -1.20
N LYS A 41 17.18 7.35 -1.20
CA LYS A 41 18.46 8.07 -0.99
C LYS A 41 19.03 7.82 0.40
N ASP A 42 18.20 7.85 1.44
CA ASP A 42 18.65 7.68 2.82
C ASP A 42 19.26 6.29 3.05
N GLY A 43 18.59 5.24 2.60
CA GLY A 43 19.12 3.88 2.69
C GLY A 43 20.32 3.64 1.78
N GLY A 44 20.32 4.22 0.56
CA GLY A 44 21.45 4.15 -0.37
C GLY A 44 22.72 4.76 0.20
N SER A 45 22.62 5.94 0.83
CA SER A 45 23.77 6.59 1.50
C SER A 45 24.33 5.79 2.70
N LYS A 46 23.55 4.86 3.25
CA LYS A 46 23.93 3.97 4.35
C LYS A 46 24.31 2.57 3.88
N GLY A 47 24.22 2.29 2.56
CA GLY A 47 24.53 1.00 1.97
C GLY A 47 23.49 -0.10 2.29
N TRP A 48 22.25 0.24 2.63
CA TRP A 48 21.20 -0.74 2.93
C TRP A 48 20.41 -1.22 1.71
N ASN A 49 20.52 -0.49 0.61
CA ASN A 49 19.89 -0.76 -0.68
C ASN A 49 20.65 0.01 -1.77
N SER A 50 20.23 -0.12 -3.02
CA SER A 50 20.86 0.60 -4.13
C SER A 50 20.82 2.11 -3.94
N ASP A 51 21.85 2.81 -4.42
CA ASP A 51 21.89 4.27 -4.40
C ASP A 51 21.33 4.85 -5.72
N PRO A 52 20.27 5.69 -5.69
CA PRO A 52 19.75 6.33 -6.90
C PRO A 52 20.79 7.25 -7.59
N HIS A 53 21.79 7.75 -6.86
CA HIS A 53 22.90 8.53 -7.42
C HIS A 53 23.80 7.70 -8.34
N GLN A 54 23.90 6.39 -8.12
CA GLN A 54 24.65 5.48 -9.01
C GLN A 54 24.06 5.52 -10.43
N ARG A 55 22.74 5.59 -10.56
CA ARG A 55 22.09 5.68 -11.88
C ARG A 55 22.47 6.98 -12.62
N VAL A 56 22.54 8.10 -11.91
CA VAL A 56 22.99 9.38 -12.46
C VAL A 56 24.45 9.31 -12.88
N TYR A 57 25.30 8.69 -12.05
CA TYR A 57 26.71 8.47 -12.39
C TYR A 57 26.87 7.62 -13.65
N PHE A 58 26.17 6.50 -13.76
CA PHE A 58 26.24 5.63 -14.95
C PHE A 58 25.77 6.36 -16.20
N TYR A 59 24.66 7.08 -16.11
CA TYR A 59 24.15 7.90 -17.21
C TYR A 59 25.17 8.96 -17.66
N ALA A 60 25.79 9.68 -16.71
CA ALA A 60 26.80 10.69 -17.00
C ALA A 60 28.10 10.12 -17.61
N ASN A 61 28.38 8.84 -17.37
CA ASN A 61 29.56 8.15 -17.90
C ASN A 61 29.24 7.26 -19.13
N TYR A 62 28.09 7.48 -19.78
CA TYR A 62 27.63 6.70 -20.94
C TYR A 62 27.60 5.17 -20.68
N ARG A 63 27.30 4.77 -19.44
CA ARG A 63 27.09 3.38 -19.05
C ARG A 63 25.60 3.09 -18.90
N GLU A 64 25.22 1.84 -19.06
CA GLU A 64 23.84 1.40 -18.85
C GLU A 64 23.43 1.61 -17.39
N ALA A 65 22.40 2.41 -17.17
CA ALA A 65 21.93 2.71 -15.82
C ALA A 65 21.26 1.48 -15.20
N PRO A 66 21.55 1.16 -13.92
CA PRO A 66 20.86 0.08 -13.22
C PRO A 66 19.33 0.22 -13.29
N PRO A 67 18.58 -0.89 -13.38
CA PRO A 67 17.12 -0.87 -13.40
C PRO A 67 16.57 -0.29 -12.10
N ILE A 68 15.38 0.33 -12.16
CA ILE A 68 14.69 0.81 -10.95
C ILE A 68 14.05 -0.39 -10.26
N PRO A 69 14.35 -0.66 -8.99
CA PRO A 69 13.65 -1.68 -8.23
C PRO A 69 12.18 -1.35 -8.08
N LEU A 70 11.32 -2.37 -8.11
CA LEU A 70 9.86 -2.20 -8.08
C LEU A 70 9.39 -1.33 -6.90
N ILE A 71 9.94 -1.53 -5.69
CA ILE A 71 9.59 -0.71 -4.52
C ILE A 71 9.92 0.78 -4.71
N TRP A 72 11.00 1.07 -5.43
CA TRP A 72 11.46 2.42 -5.69
C TRP A 72 10.91 2.98 -7.00
N ASP A 73 10.00 2.29 -7.67
CA ASP A 73 9.30 2.85 -8.82
C ASP A 73 8.16 3.78 -8.39
N GLU A 74 7.99 4.88 -9.11
CA GLU A 74 6.89 5.82 -8.90
C GLU A 74 5.54 5.20 -9.24
N SER A 75 5.53 4.30 -10.23
CA SER A 75 4.34 3.55 -10.64
C SER A 75 3.75 2.76 -9.45
N SER A 76 4.59 2.16 -8.61
CA SER A 76 4.18 1.40 -7.42
C SER A 76 3.42 2.25 -6.40
N THR A 77 3.91 3.46 -6.12
CA THR A 77 3.22 4.40 -5.22
C THR A 77 1.88 4.87 -5.79
N LEU A 78 1.81 5.11 -7.10
CA LEU A 78 0.56 5.48 -7.77
C LEU A 78 -0.44 4.32 -7.74
N CYS A 79 0.00 3.09 -8.02
CA CYS A 79 -0.84 1.89 -7.96
C CYS A 79 -1.46 1.71 -6.57
N ASN A 80 -0.70 1.89 -5.49
CA ASN A 80 -1.23 1.79 -4.12
C ASN A 80 -2.31 2.85 -3.84
N LEU A 81 -2.11 4.09 -4.29
CA LEU A 81 -3.11 5.15 -4.18
C LEU A 81 -4.39 4.81 -4.98
N CYS A 82 -4.24 4.30 -6.21
CA CYS A 82 -5.35 3.85 -7.03
C CYS A 82 -6.11 2.67 -6.38
N ILE A 83 -5.41 1.72 -5.78
CA ILE A 83 -6.02 0.60 -5.04
C ILE A 83 -6.88 1.15 -3.91
N ALA A 84 -6.35 2.08 -3.09
CA ALA A 84 -7.10 2.69 -2.00
C ALA A 84 -8.37 3.42 -2.48
N LEU A 85 -8.29 4.14 -3.60
CA LEU A 85 -9.45 4.80 -4.22
C LEU A 85 -10.48 3.79 -4.74
N LEU A 86 -10.05 2.73 -5.41
CA LEU A 86 -10.93 1.68 -5.91
C LEU A 86 -11.62 0.93 -4.76
N THR A 87 -10.90 0.64 -3.68
CA THR A 87 -11.50 0.02 -2.50
C THR A 87 -12.57 0.90 -1.86
N PHE A 88 -12.39 2.23 -1.84
CA PHE A 88 -13.42 3.14 -1.36
C PHE A 88 -14.68 3.11 -2.25
N ILE A 89 -14.51 3.07 -3.57
CA ILE A 89 -15.62 2.93 -4.52
C ILE A 89 -16.36 1.60 -4.30
N PHE A 90 -15.63 0.49 -4.17
CA PHE A 90 -16.24 -0.81 -3.89
C PHE A 90 -16.97 -0.85 -2.55
N TRP A 91 -16.43 -0.20 -1.52
CA TRP A 91 -17.10 -0.06 -0.24
C TRP A 91 -18.43 0.68 -0.36
N ILE A 92 -18.50 1.80 -1.12
CA ILE A 92 -19.76 2.53 -1.37
C ILE A 92 -20.78 1.61 -2.03
N ILE A 93 -20.36 0.85 -3.06
CA ILE A 93 -21.28 -0.04 -3.76
C ILE A 93 -21.74 -1.17 -2.83
N ARG A 94 -20.83 -1.82 -2.09
CA ARG A 94 -21.14 -2.86 -1.10
C ARG A 94 -22.11 -2.37 -0.04
N PHE A 95 -21.91 -1.16 0.48
CA PHE A 95 -22.78 -0.55 1.49
C PHE A 95 -24.20 -0.36 0.94
N ASN A 96 -24.34 0.20 -0.26
CA ASN A 96 -25.65 0.42 -0.88
C ASN A 96 -26.36 -0.90 -1.20
N VAL A 97 -25.66 -1.89 -1.76
CA VAL A 97 -26.24 -3.21 -2.08
C VAL A 97 -26.75 -3.88 -0.81
N ASN A 98 -25.95 -3.92 0.26
CA ASN A 98 -26.37 -4.55 1.51
C ASN A 98 -27.49 -3.77 2.22
N LEU A 99 -27.50 -2.44 2.18
CA LEU A 99 -28.58 -1.62 2.74
C LEU A 99 -29.91 -1.83 2.01
N LEU A 100 -29.87 -1.98 0.68
CA LEU A 100 -31.06 -2.18 -0.16
C LEU A 100 -31.49 -3.66 -0.25
N SER A 101 -30.61 -4.60 0.09
CA SER A 101 -30.87 -6.05 0.03
C SER A 101 -32.11 -6.46 0.84
N GLY A 102 -32.38 -5.80 1.96
CA GLY A 102 -33.55 -6.05 2.80
C GLY A 102 -34.91 -5.68 2.17
N LYS A 103 -34.92 -5.04 0.98
CA LYS A 103 -36.15 -4.62 0.29
C LYS A 103 -36.38 -5.24 -1.09
N SER A 104 -35.34 -5.59 -1.86
CA SER A 104 -35.55 -5.97 -3.28
C SER A 104 -34.66 -7.08 -3.84
N TRP A 105 -33.62 -7.54 -3.15
CA TRP A 105 -32.66 -8.49 -3.71
C TRP A 105 -32.79 -9.87 -3.07
N ASP A 106 -32.63 -10.92 -3.90
CA ASP A 106 -32.59 -12.30 -3.43
C ASP A 106 -31.31 -12.57 -2.63
N LEU A 107 -31.41 -13.40 -1.58
CA LEU A 107 -30.33 -13.72 -0.65
C LEU A 107 -29.10 -14.25 -1.38
N TYR A 108 -29.30 -15.09 -2.40
CA TYR A 108 -28.22 -15.65 -3.20
C TYR A 108 -27.41 -14.57 -3.95
N SER A 109 -28.10 -13.57 -4.51
CA SER A 109 -27.46 -12.45 -5.21
C SER A 109 -26.60 -11.60 -4.27
N THR A 110 -27.09 -11.34 -3.06
CA THR A 110 -26.34 -10.60 -2.04
C THR A 110 -25.10 -11.36 -1.56
N ILE A 111 -25.20 -12.68 -1.35
CA ILE A 111 -24.05 -13.50 -0.95
C ILE A 111 -22.99 -13.51 -2.07
N MET A 112 -23.39 -13.79 -3.31
CA MET A 112 -22.47 -13.84 -4.45
C MET A 112 -21.75 -12.51 -4.65
N THR A 113 -22.50 -11.40 -4.58
CA THR A 113 -21.95 -10.06 -4.76
C THR A 113 -20.94 -9.72 -3.66
N ASN A 114 -21.23 -10.01 -2.39
CA ASN A 114 -20.27 -9.81 -1.29
C ASN A 114 -19.02 -10.67 -1.46
N ALA A 115 -19.17 -11.96 -1.82
CA ALA A 115 -18.03 -12.85 -2.04
C ALA A 115 -17.11 -12.37 -3.18
N LEU A 116 -17.69 -11.84 -4.26
CA LEU A 116 -16.94 -11.23 -5.36
C LEU A 116 -16.19 -9.98 -4.90
N TYR A 117 -16.83 -9.11 -4.09
CA TYR A 117 -16.15 -7.95 -3.52
C TYR A 117 -14.96 -8.37 -2.66
N ASP A 118 -15.16 -9.29 -1.72
CA ASP A 118 -14.09 -9.76 -0.83
C ASP A 118 -12.93 -10.37 -1.64
N GLY A 119 -13.22 -11.18 -2.67
CA GLY A 119 -12.20 -11.75 -3.56
C GLY A 119 -11.38 -10.70 -4.32
N ILE A 120 -12.03 -9.64 -4.83
CA ILE A 120 -11.34 -8.54 -5.51
C ILE A 120 -10.48 -7.75 -4.52
N LEU A 121 -11.00 -7.43 -3.33
CA LEU A 121 -10.27 -6.69 -2.31
C LEU A 121 -9.03 -7.44 -1.84
N ILE A 122 -9.15 -8.75 -1.58
CA ILE A 122 -8.02 -9.62 -1.24
C ILE A 122 -6.96 -9.56 -2.34
N ALA A 123 -7.34 -9.73 -3.61
CA ALA A 123 -6.38 -9.70 -4.72
C ALA A 123 -5.64 -8.36 -4.81
N LEU A 124 -6.35 -7.24 -4.64
CA LEU A 124 -5.75 -5.90 -4.69
C LEU A 124 -4.83 -5.63 -3.50
N TRP A 125 -5.23 -5.98 -2.27
CA TRP A 125 -4.42 -5.75 -1.08
C TRP A 125 -3.22 -6.69 -0.99
N VAL A 126 -3.35 -7.95 -1.43
CA VAL A 126 -2.21 -8.87 -1.57
C VAL A 126 -1.21 -8.29 -2.57
N TYR A 127 -1.66 -7.83 -3.73
CA TYR A 127 -0.78 -7.18 -4.70
C TYR A 127 -0.07 -5.96 -4.08
N SER A 128 -0.82 -5.06 -3.43
CA SER A 128 -0.24 -3.89 -2.75
C SER A 128 0.81 -4.27 -1.70
N ALA A 129 0.53 -5.26 -0.86
CA ALA A 129 1.46 -5.73 0.18
C ALA A 129 2.72 -6.38 -0.42
N THR A 130 2.59 -7.14 -1.50
CA THR A 130 3.73 -7.75 -2.20
C THR A 130 4.64 -6.69 -2.84
N VAL A 131 4.06 -5.66 -3.47
CA VAL A 131 4.83 -4.54 -4.04
C VAL A 131 5.54 -3.77 -2.93
N GLN A 132 4.85 -3.46 -1.81
CA GLN A 132 5.44 -2.76 -0.67
C GLN A 132 6.54 -3.54 0.05
N SER A 133 6.55 -4.88 -0.06
CA SER A 133 7.60 -5.74 0.50
C SER A 133 8.62 -6.20 -0.53
N SER A 134 8.56 -5.70 -1.77
CA SER A 134 9.49 -6.09 -2.83
C SER A 134 10.92 -5.64 -2.53
N GLY A 135 11.87 -6.51 -2.89
CA GLY A 135 13.29 -6.27 -2.69
C GLY A 135 13.92 -5.34 -3.72
N ASP A 136 15.16 -4.96 -3.42
CA ASP A 136 16.06 -4.22 -4.28
C ASP A 136 17.28 -5.08 -4.62
N PHE A 137 17.34 -5.50 -5.89
CA PHE A 137 18.42 -6.32 -6.45
C PHE A 137 19.20 -5.58 -7.56
N SER A 138 19.01 -4.26 -7.66
CA SER A 138 19.60 -3.48 -8.76
C SER A 138 21.10 -3.26 -8.61
N ASP A 139 21.62 -3.30 -7.38
CA ASP A 139 23.05 -3.21 -7.06
C ASP A 139 23.55 -4.52 -6.43
N PRO A 140 24.41 -5.30 -7.11
CA PRO A 140 24.98 -6.54 -6.57
C PRO A 140 25.80 -6.35 -5.29
N GLN A 141 26.29 -5.15 -5.00
CA GLN A 141 27.05 -4.86 -3.77
C GLN A 141 26.16 -4.53 -2.57
N HIS A 142 24.92 -4.07 -2.81
CA HIS A 142 23.98 -3.62 -1.78
C HIS A 142 22.59 -4.27 -1.97
N ILE A 143 22.56 -5.59 -1.94
CA ILE A 143 21.33 -6.38 -2.09
C ILE A 143 20.43 -6.19 -0.87
N SER A 144 19.16 -5.88 -1.12
CA SER A 144 18.13 -5.72 -0.10
C SER A 144 16.96 -6.64 -0.41
N LEU A 145 16.73 -7.69 0.41
CA LEU A 145 15.62 -8.62 0.17
C LEU A 145 14.25 -7.97 0.37
N ARG A 146 14.21 -6.94 1.23
CA ARG A 146 13.03 -6.14 1.55
C ARG A 146 13.48 -4.69 1.69
N PRO A 147 12.56 -3.73 1.64
CA PRO A 147 12.91 -2.34 1.85
C PRO A 147 13.45 -2.13 3.26
N TRP A 148 14.58 -1.43 3.37
CA TRP A 148 15.34 -1.30 4.62
C TRP A 148 14.50 -0.81 5.81
N TYR A 149 13.49 0.04 5.58
CA TYR A 149 12.62 0.60 6.62
C TYR A 149 11.68 -0.43 7.25
N LEU A 150 11.49 -1.59 6.62
CA LEU A 150 10.78 -2.72 7.22
C LEU A 150 11.68 -3.47 8.20
N ASP A 151 12.94 -3.68 7.84
CA ASP A 151 13.91 -4.44 8.64
C ASP A 151 14.56 -3.62 9.77
N HIS A 152 14.57 -2.29 9.63
CA HIS A 152 15.20 -1.37 10.58
C HIS A 152 14.18 -0.49 11.32
N ALA A 153 14.61 0.08 12.44
CA ALA A 153 13.85 1.09 13.17
C ALA A 153 13.91 2.45 12.45
N CYS A 154 12.83 3.23 12.50
CA CYS A 154 12.77 4.55 11.88
C CYS A 154 13.68 5.58 12.57
N ASP A 155 14.16 5.30 13.78
CA ASP A 155 15.14 6.15 14.48
C ASP A 155 16.51 6.16 13.77
N LEU A 156 16.79 5.14 12.96
CA LEU A 156 17.97 5.10 12.12
C LEU A 156 17.79 5.90 10.83
N ALA A 157 16.59 6.37 10.50
CA ALA A 157 16.35 7.25 9.36
C ALA A 157 16.95 8.64 9.62
N SER A 158 17.33 9.36 8.57
CA SER A 158 17.69 10.78 8.74
C SER A 158 16.55 11.55 9.43
N PRO A 159 16.82 12.53 10.32
CA PRO A 159 15.77 13.23 11.09
C PRO A 159 14.66 13.81 10.23
N LYS A 160 15.00 14.27 9.01
CA LYS A 160 14.03 14.77 8.02
C LYS A 160 13.10 13.70 7.45
N ASN A 161 13.52 12.45 7.43
CA ASN A 161 12.83 11.32 6.81
C ASN A 161 12.15 10.39 7.82
N TRP A 162 12.19 10.73 9.12
CA TRP A 162 11.57 9.91 10.16
C TRP A 162 10.05 9.74 9.93
N SER A 163 9.35 10.84 9.62
CA SER A 163 7.91 10.82 9.33
C SER A 163 7.59 9.99 8.08
N ALA A 164 8.45 10.08 7.06
CA ALA A 164 8.33 9.27 5.85
C ALA A 164 8.42 7.78 6.20
N CYS A 165 9.45 7.38 6.94
CA CYS A 165 9.64 5.99 7.37
C CYS A 165 8.45 5.47 8.17
N ALA A 166 7.99 6.24 9.16
CA ALA A 166 6.83 5.86 9.97
C ALA A 166 5.56 5.70 9.10
N THR A 167 5.35 6.60 8.13
CA THR A 167 4.18 6.58 7.25
C THR A 167 4.15 5.38 6.32
N VAL A 168 5.25 5.08 5.61
CA VAL A 168 5.28 3.89 4.72
C VAL A 168 5.29 2.58 5.50
N LYS A 169 5.88 2.56 6.70
CA LYS A 169 5.81 1.38 7.57
C LYS A 169 4.38 1.13 8.05
N ALA A 170 3.67 2.19 8.45
CA ALA A 170 2.26 2.12 8.79
C ALA A 170 1.40 1.69 7.59
N SER A 171 1.65 2.25 6.39
CA SER A 171 0.89 1.86 5.18
C SER A 171 1.03 0.38 4.88
N TYR A 172 2.24 -0.18 5.02
CA TYR A 172 2.47 -1.61 4.85
C TYR A 172 1.68 -2.45 5.86
N VAL A 173 1.74 -2.11 7.15
CA VAL A 173 0.99 -2.81 8.20
C VAL A 173 -0.51 -2.80 7.92
N PHE A 174 -1.08 -1.65 7.59
CA PHE A 174 -2.50 -1.55 7.27
C PHE A 174 -2.87 -2.26 5.97
N SER A 175 -1.97 -2.31 4.99
CA SER A 175 -2.21 -3.05 3.74
C SER A 175 -2.24 -4.55 3.98
N VAL A 176 -1.37 -5.07 4.87
CA VAL A 176 -1.39 -6.48 5.29
C VAL A 176 -2.66 -6.79 6.10
N PHE A 177 -3.10 -5.86 6.96
CA PHE A 177 -4.34 -6.02 7.71
C PHE A 177 -5.61 -5.99 6.82
N ALA A 178 -5.53 -5.33 5.67
CA ALA A 178 -6.63 -5.23 4.71
C ALA A 178 -6.78 -6.46 3.79
N VAL A 179 -5.84 -7.41 3.85
CA VAL A 179 -5.94 -8.74 3.21
C VAL A 179 -6.83 -9.65 4.05
#